data_AF-A0A174AKE3-F1
#
_entry.id   AF-A0A174AKE3-F1
#
_cell.length_a   1.000
_cell.length_b   1.000
_cell.length_c   1.000
_cell.angle_alpha   90.00
_cell.angle_beta   90.00
_cell.angle_gamma   90.00
#
_symmetry.space_group_name_H-M   'P 1'
#
loop_
_entity.id
_entity.type
_entity.pdbx_description
1 polymer ?
#
loop_
_entity_poly.entity_id
_entity_poly.type
_entity_poly.pdbx_seq_one_letter_code
_entity_poly.pdbx_strand_id
1 'polypeptide(L)'
;MDLTNVISLAISAIGCATGCAALFQTRQANKLAKAANGTAEKSVGIAEKANKLASDANEISEHANLIAKRSLDTGADQTVYQWAAWLDADDSAIIVINDCALEARDVHVVIRYDGQTLADERRVHMAAFGELPLENDLFMEKLQEEAANLSRSGIIGTPYIRLGIHIVWTSELGVRRTCDCQQGFGYAKRKKVLS
;
A
#
# COMPACT_ATOMS: atom_id res chain seq x y z
N MET A 1 -92.90 -16.31 42.46
CA MET A 1 -91.59 -15.67 42.25
C MET A 1 -91.83 -14.19 42.13
N ASP A 2 -91.20 -13.37 42.99
CA ASP A 2 -91.36 -11.92 42.93
C ASP A 2 -90.61 -11.32 41.73
N LEU A 3 -91.23 -10.36 41.06
CA LEU A 3 -90.74 -9.68 39.85
C LEU A 3 -89.33 -9.07 40.04
N THR A 4 -89.03 -8.62 41.25
CA THR A 4 -87.72 -8.10 41.66
C THR A 4 -86.61 -9.15 41.57
N ASN A 5 -86.90 -10.42 41.89
CA ASN A 5 -85.92 -11.50 41.80
C ASN A 5 -85.58 -11.87 40.35
N VAL A 6 -86.55 -11.78 39.44
CA VAL A 6 -86.34 -12.05 38.00
C VAL A 6 -85.49 -10.95 37.35
N ILE A 7 -85.76 -9.68 37.69
CA ILE A 7 -84.97 -8.53 37.20
C ILE A 7 -83.53 -8.59 37.73
N SER A 8 -83.35 -8.90 39.02
CA SER A 8 -82.02 -9.07 39.61
C SER A 8 -81.23 -10.21 38.96
N LEU A 9 -81.88 -11.34 38.65
CA LEU A 9 -81.25 -12.46 37.95
C LEU A 9 -80.80 -12.04 36.54
N ALA A 10 -81.65 -11.34 35.78
CA ALA A 10 -81.33 -10.88 34.43
C ALA A 10 -80.15 -9.90 34.40
N ILE A 11 -80.12 -8.91 35.31
CA ILE A 11 -79.02 -7.95 35.42
C ILE A 11 -77.71 -8.66 35.81
N SER A 12 -77.77 -9.62 36.74
CA SER A 12 -76.60 -10.41 37.14
C SER A 12 -76.04 -11.26 35.99
N ALA A 13 -76.91 -11.81 35.14
CA ALA A 13 -76.51 -12.61 33.98
C ALA A 13 -75.84 -11.73 32.91
N ILE A 14 -76.35 -10.52 32.66
CA ILE A 14 -75.74 -9.55 31.73
C ILE A 14 -74.39 -9.05 32.27
N GLY A 15 -74.29 -8.77 33.57
CA GLY A 15 -73.03 -8.41 34.23
C GLY A 15 -71.99 -9.52 34.14
N CYS A 16 -72.41 -10.78 34.29
CA CYS A 16 -71.54 -11.95 34.13
C CYS A 16 -71.06 -12.12 32.68
N ALA A 17 -71.97 -11.97 31.70
CA ALA A 17 -71.63 -12.08 30.28
C ALA A 17 -70.66 -10.97 29.82
N THR A 18 -70.90 -9.73 30.26
CA THR A 18 -70.01 -8.59 29.97
C THR A 18 -68.66 -8.72 30.68
N GLY A 19 -68.62 -9.18 31.94
CA GLY A 19 -67.38 -9.50 32.65
C GLY A 19 -66.55 -10.59 31.95
N CYS A 20 -67.21 -11.65 31.46
CA CYS A 20 -66.57 -12.69 30.66
C CYS A 20 -65.99 -12.14 29.35
N ALA A 21 -66.76 -11.35 28.59
CA ALA A 21 -66.31 -10.72 27.35
C ALA A 21 -65.11 -9.78 27.58
N ALA A 22 -65.15 -8.98 28.66
CA ALA A 22 -64.05 -8.11 29.06
C ALA A 22 -62.79 -8.92 29.38
N LEU A 23 -62.90 -10.02 30.14
CA LEU A 23 -61.76 -10.90 30.43
C LEU A 23 -61.15 -11.53 29.17
N PHE A 24 -61.97 -11.94 28.21
CA PHE A 24 -61.49 -12.44 26.92
C PHE A 24 -60.76 -11.36 26.13
N GLN A 25 -61.32 -10.14 26.08
CA GLN A 25 -60.71 -9.00 25.39
C GLN A 25 -59.39 -8.58 26.06
N THR A 26 -59.33 -8.50 27.38
CA THR A 26 -58.10 -8.20 28.14
C THR A 26 -57.03 -9.27 27.91
N ARG A 27 -57.40 -10.56 27.85
CA ARG A 27 -56.45 -11.63 27.53
C ARG A 27 -55.87 -11.51 26.12
N GLN A 28 -56.71 -11.13 25.14
CA GLN A 28 -56.23 -10.87 23.78
C GLN A 28 -55.32 -9.64 23.72
N ALA A 29 -55.70 -8.55 24.38
CA ALA A 29 -54.89 -7.33 24.47
C ALA A 29 -53.53 -7.59 25.12
N ASN A 30 -53.48 -8.37 26.22
CA ASN A 30 -52.22 -8.74 26.88
C ASN A 30 -51.33 -9.63 25.99
N LYS A 31 -51.92 -10.53 25.20
CA LYS A 31 -51.15 -11.32 24.21
C LYS A 31 -50.55 -10.42 23.13
N LEU A 32 -51.33 -9.47 22.62
CA LEU A 32 -50.87 -8.51 21.61
C LEU A 32 -49.77 -7.60 22.17
N ALA A 33 -49.92 -7.08 23.39
CA ALA A 33 -48.91 -6.27 24.05
C ALA A 33 -47.60 -7.05 24.28
N LYS A 34 -47.68 -8.33 24.68
CA LYS A 34 -46.50 -9.18 24.82
C LYS A 34 -45.80 -9.44 23.48
N ALA A 35 -46.57 -9.64 22.40
CA ALA A 35 -46.02 -9.77 21.06
C ALA A 35 -45.37 -8.47 20.58
N ALA A 36 -46.02 -7.32 20.82
CA ALA A 36 -45.48 -6.00 20.47
C ALA A 36 -44.17 -5.71 21.23
N ASN A 37 -44.11 -6.00 22.53
CA ASN A 37 -42.88 -5.85 23.31
C ASN A 37 -41.77 -6.76 22.80
N GLY A 38 -42.07 -8.01 22.46
CA GLY A 38 -41.09 -8.93 21.88
C GLY A 38 -40.57 -8.48 20.51
N THR A 39 -41.41 -7.82 19.70
CA THR A 39 -40.98 -7.20 18.44
C THR A 39 -40.11 -5.97 18.70
N ALA A 40 -40.50 -5.10 19.64
CA ALA A 40 -39.74 -3.92 20.00
C ALA A 40 -38.33 -4.27 20.51
N GLU A 41 -38.21 -5.28 21.36
CA GLU A 41 -36.93 -5.78 21.87
C GLU A 41 -36.03 -6.31 20.74
N LYS A 42 -36.60 -7.06 19.79
CA LYS A 42 -35.88 -7.49 18.58
C LYS A 42 -35.43 -6.30 17.74
N SER A 43 -36.28 -5.28 17.58
CA SER A 43 -35.96 -4.06 16.84
C SER A 43 -34.82 -3.29 17.49
N VAL A 44 -34.79 -3.19 18.83
CA VAL A 44 -33.66 -2.59 19.57
C VAL A 44 -32.36 -3.36 19.30
N GLY A 45 -32.39 -4.70 19.41
CA GLY A 45 -31.21 -5.52 19.12
C GLY A 45 -30.73 -5.42 17.67
N ILE A 46 -31.64 -5.23 16.70
CA ILE A 46 -31.28 -4.96 15.30
C ILE A 46 -30.64 -3.57 15.16
N ALA A 47 -31.20 -2.55 15.82
CA ALA A 47 -30.66 -1.19 15.80
C ALA A 47 -29.26 -1.11 16.42
N GLU A 48 -29.01 -1.81 17.52
CA GLU A 48 -27.68 -1.90 18.14
C GLU A 48 -26.65 -2.54 17.20
N LYS A 49 -27.03 -3.64 16.54
CA LYS A 49 -26.16 -4.29 15.53
C LYS A 49 -25.90 -3.37 14.34
N ALA A 50 -26.90 -2.63 13.88
CA ALA A 50 -26.75 -1.68 12.80
C ALA A 50 -25.81 -0.53 13.18
N ASN A 51 -25.93 0.01 14.40
CA ASN A 51 -25.04 1.05 14.92
C ASN A 51 -23.59 0.56 15.05
N LYS A 52 -23.40 -0.67 15.53
CA LYS A 52 -22.07 -1.28 15.58
C LYS A 52 -21.47 -1.44 14.18
N LEU A 53 -22.23 -1.97 13.23
CA LEU A 53 -21.78 -2.11 11.85
C LEU A 53 -21.44 -0.75 11.21
N ALA A 54 -22.23 0.29 11.49
CA ALA A 54 -21.94 1.65 11.03
C ALA A 54 -20.65 2.22 11.65
N SER A 55 -20.40 1.94 12.94
CA SER A 55 -19.15 2.31 13.61
C SER A 55 -17.95 1.62 12.97
N ASP A 56 -18.03 0.30 12.78
CA ASP A 56 -16.96 -0.48 12.15
C ASP A 56 -16.71 0.01 10.70
N ALA A 57 -17.78 0.33 9.96
CA ALA A 57 -17.68 0.88 8.61
C ALA A 57 -17.02 2.28 8.58
N ASN A 58 -17.27 3.11 9.61
CA ASN A 58 -16.63 4.43 9.73
C ASN A 58 -15.14 4.30 10.00
N GLU A 59 -14.73 3.38 10.88
CA GLU A 59 -13.31 3.09 11.16
C GLU A 59 -12.58 2.59 9.90
N ILE A 60 -13.20 1.67 9.16
CA ILE A 60 -12.67 1.22 7.86
C ILE A 60 -12.56 2.38 6.87
N SER A 61 -13.55 3.26 6.83
CA SER A 61 -13.54 4.45 5.95
C SER A 61 -12.44 5.44 6.33
N GLU A 62 -12.20 5.65 7.62
CA GLU A 62 -11.09 6.48 8.12
C GLU A 62 -9.73 5.89 7.72
N HIS A 63 -9.55 4.59 7.91
CA HIS A 63 -8.34 3.89 7.49
C HIS A 63 -8.14 3.95 5.97
N ALA A 64 -9.21 3.78 5.19
CA ALA A 64 -9.18 3.92 3.73
C ALA A 64 -8.82 5.36 3.31
N ASN A 65 -9.32 6.38 4.01
CA ASN A 65 -8.97 7.78 3.75
C ASN A 65 -7.51 8.08 4.09
N LEU A 66 -6.95 7.50 5.16
CA LEU A 66 -5.54 7.62 5.49
C LEU A 66 -4.66 6.97 4.42
N ILE A 67 -5.04 5.79 3.92
CA ILE A 67 -4.36 5.14 2.79
C ILE A 67 -4.49 5.98 1.53
N ALA A 68 -5.69 6.46 1.19
CA ALA A 68 -5.91 7.29 0.01
C ALA A 68 -5.09 8.58 0.07
N LYS A 69 -5.01 9.23 1.24
CA LYS A 69 -4.16 10.40 1.45
C LYS A 69 -2.68 10.07 1.27
N ARG A 70 -2.19 8.96 1.84
CA ARG A 70 -0.80 8.50 1.61
C ARG A 70 -0.54 8.17 0.13
N SER A 71 -1.49 7.55 -0.55
CA SER A 71 -1.41 7.26 -1.99
C SER A 71 -1.44 8.53 -2.84
N LEU A 72 -2.21 9.55 -2.44
CA LEU A 72 -2.20 10.87 -3.08
C LEU A 72 -0.89 11.61 -2.85
N ASP A 73 -0.36 11.61 -1.62
CA ASP A 73 0.94 12.21 -1.28
C ASP A 73 2.08 11.48 -2.02
N THR A 74 1.97 10.15 -2.18
CA THR A 74 2.87 9.32 -2.99
C THR A 74 2.75 9.62 -4.50
N GLY A 75 1.54 9.81 -5.01
CA GLY A 75 1.30 10.20 -6.41
C GLY A 75 1.76 11.63 -6.72
N ALA A 76 1.80 12.49 -5.69
CA ALA A 76 2.28 13.86 -5.76
C ALA A 76 3.78 14.00 -5.43
N ASP A 77 4.50 12.90 -5.15
CA ASP A 77 5.93 12.91 -4.90
C ASP A 77 6.68 13.33 -6.18
N GLN A 78 6.94 14.63 -6.30
CA GLN A 78 7.72 15.27 -7.37
C GLN A 78 9.22 15.25 -7.07
N THR A 79 9.67 14.50 -6.06
CA THR A 79 11.06 14.46 -5.64
C THR A 79 11.93 13.85 -6.75
N VAL A 80 12.86 14.65 -7.27
CA VAL A 80 13.78 14.24 -8.33
C VAL A 80 15.05 13.68 -7.69
N TYR A 81 15.21 12.35 -7.75
CA TYR A 81 16.49 11.71 -7.47
C TYR A 81 17.40 11.86 -8.69
N GLN A 82 18.69 12.09 -8.44
CA GLN A 82 19.72 12.04 -9.47
C GLN A 82 20.67 10.92 -9.12
N TRP A 83 20.98 10.08 -10.11
CA TRP A 83 21.96 9.01 -9.97
C TRP A 83 23.16 9.31 -10.85
N ALA A 84 24.36 9.01 -10.38
CA ALA A 84 25.58 9.10 -11.17
C ALA A 84 26.35 7.77 -11.09
N ALA A 85 27.15 7.49 -12.11
CA ALA A 85 28.01 6.31 -12.11
C ALA A 85 29.37 6.63 -12.75
N TRP A 86 30.46 6.10 -12.20
CA TRP A 86 31.77 6.15 -12.85
C TRP A 86 32.56 4.87 -12.65
N LEU A 87 33.56 4.67 -13.50
CA LEU A 87 34.53 3.60 -13.35
C LEU A 87 35.69 4.09 -12.48
N ASP A 88 35.92 3.38 -11.39
CA ASP A 88 37.19 3.37 -10.67
C ASP A 88 38.07 2.27 -11.29
N ALA A 89 39.11 2.70 -11.98
CA ALA A 89 40.02 1.78 -12.66
C ALA A 89 41.03 1.14 -11.71
N ASP A 90 41.28 1.76 -10.54
CA ASP A 90 42.26 1.28 -9.57
C ASP A 90 41.64 0.10 -8.78
N ASP A 91 40.38 0.23 -8.39
CA ASP A 91 39.63 -0.79 -7.63
C ASP A 91 38.80 -1.73 -8.53
N SER A 92 38.91 -1.62 -9.86
CA SER A 92 38.11 -2.40 -10.82
C SER A 92 36.60 -2.36 -10.50
N ALA A 93 36.08 -1.17 -10.19
CA ALA A 93 34.73 -1.01 -9.66
C ALA A 93 33.92 0.04 -10.44
N ILE A 94 32.63 -0.20 -10.62
CA ILE A 94 31.70 0.87 -10.98
C ILE A 94 31.14 1.45 -9.69
N ILE A 95 31.33 2.75 -9.48
CA ILE A 95 30.79 3.47 -8.33
C ILE A 95 29.46 4.09 -8.72
N VAL A 96 28.37 3.67 -8.09
CA VAL A 96 27.04 4.26 -8.26
C VAL A 96 26.73 5.19 -7.09
N ILE A 97 26.15 6.36 -7.39
CA ILE A 97 25.98 7.44 -6.42
C ILE A 97 24.58 7.98 -6.47
N ASN A 98 24.03 8.18 -5.28
CA ASN A 98 22.85 8.98 -5.07
C ASN A 98 23.24 10.47 -5.14
N ASP A 99 23.36 11.02 -6.35
CA ASP A 99 23.86 12.37 -6.65
C ASP A 99 22.81 13.47 -6.35
N CYS A 100 22.12 13.35 -5.22
CA CYS A 100 21.18 14.34 -4.73
C CYS A 100 21.22 14.47 -3.20
N ALA A 101 20.56 15.50 -2.69
CA ALA A 101 20.54 15.85 -1.27
C ALA A 101 19.52 15.03 -0.43
N LEU A 102 19.03 13.92 -0.96
CA LEU A 102 17.96 13.12 -0.37
C LEU A 102 18.46 11.72 -0.06
N GLU A 103 17.92 11.08 0.95
CA GLU A 103 18.26 9.69 1.27
C GLU A 103 17.46 8.70 0.40
N ALA A 104 18.01 7.53 0.12
CA ALA A 104 17.34 6.45 -0.58
C ALA A 104 17.32 5.18 0.29
N ARG A 105 16.20 4.45 0.27
CA ARG A 105 16.03 3.18 1.00
C ARG A 105 15.90 2.01 0.04
N ASP A 106 16.25 0.82 0.50
CA ASP A 106 16.14 -0.44 -0.25
C ASP A 106 16.70 -0.34 -1.68
N VAL A 107 17.89 0.26 -1.78
CA VAL A 107 18.58 0.48 -3.05
C VAL A 107 19.08 -0.85 -3.57
N HIS A 108 18.76 -1.17 -4.81
CA HIS A 108 19.21 -2.35 -5.53
C HIS A 108 19.78 -1.90 -6.87
N VAL A 109 21.05 -2.20 -7.10
CA VAL A 109 21.77 -1.86 -8.33
C VAL A 109 22.17 -3.14 -9.04
N VAL A 110 21.83 -3.24 -10.32
CA VAL A 110 22.27 -4.33 -11.20
C VAL A 110 22.97 -3.74 -12.41
N ILE A 111 24.20 -4.19 -12.65
CA ILE A 111 25.00 -3.80 -13.81
C ILE A 111 25.06 -4.97 -14.78
N ARG A 112 24.76 -4.70 -16.04
CA ARG A 112 24.73 -5.69 -17.12
C ARG A 112 25.61 -5.30 -18.29
N TYR A 113 26.23 -6.29 -18.92
CA TYR A 113 26.98 -6.17 -20.17
C TYR A 113 26.52 -7.28 -21.11
N ASP A 114 26.09 -6.91 -22.32
CA ASP A 114 25.61 -7.84 -23.35
C ASP A 114 24.62 -8.91 -22.84
N GLY A 115 23.67 -8.49 -21.99
CA GLY A 115 22.66 -9.37 -21.40
C GLY A 115 23.14 -10.20 -20.19
N GLN A 116 24.44 -10.26 -19.90
CA GLN A 116 24.99 -10.88 -18.70
C GLN A 116 25.01 -9.89 -17.53
N THR A 117 24.66 -10.34 -16.32
CA THR A 117 24.84 -9.55 -15.10
C THR A 117 26.30 -9.60 -14.67
N LEU A 118 26.94 -8.44 -14.57
CA LEU A 118 28.30 -8.28 -14.06
C LEU A 118 28.28 -7.99 -12.56
N ALA A 119 27.36 -7.16 -12.07
CA ALA A 119 27.26 -6.87 -10.64
C ALA A 119 25.81 -6.78 -10.18
N ASP A 120 25.56 -7.17 -8.94
CA ASP A 120 24.26 -7.15 -8.28
C ASP A 120 24.47 -6.81 -6.80
N GLU A 121 24.15 -5.57 -6.41
CA GLU A 121 24.40 -5.06 -5.07
C GLU A 121 23.16 -4.44 -4.44
N ARG A 122 23.01 -4.66 -3.14
CA ARG A 122 21.86 -4.15 -2.36
C ARG A 122 22.32 -3.38 -1.14
N ARG A 123 21.62 -2.28 -0.88
CA ARG A 123 21.85 -1.44 0.29
C ARG A 123 20.53 -1.04 0.91
N VAL A 124 20.34 -1.38 2.18
CA VAL A 124 19.12 -1.05 2.94
C VAL A 124 18.91 0.47 3.02
N HIS A 125 20.00 1.22 3.12
CA HIS A 125 19.97 2.67 3.23
C HIS A 125 21.19 3.28 2.54
N MET A 126 20.96 4.35 1.78
CA MET A 126 21.99 5.11 1.10
C MET A 126 21.75 6.59 1.39
N ALA A 127 22.72 7.22 2.05
CA ALA A 127 22.67 8.64 2.38
C ALA A 127 22.64 9.52 1.11
N ALA A 128 22.27 10.79 1.29
CA ALA A 128 22.50 11.83 0.30
C ALA A 128 23.97 11.85 -0.13
N PHE A 129 24.24 11.92 -1.44
CA PHE A 129 25.59 11.83 -2.01
C PHE A 129 26.38 10.56 -1.62
N GLY A 130 25.70 9.52 -1.13
CA GLY A 130 26.33 8.27 -0.77
C GLY A 130 26.80 7.49 -2.00
N GLU A 131 27.88 6.72 -1.83
CA GLU A 131 28.50 5.92 -2.89
C GLU A 131 28.32 4.43 -2.63
N LEU A 132 28.03 3.67 -3.68
CA LEU A 132 27.94 2.22 -3.68
C LEU A 132 28.96 1.69 -4.71
N PRO A 133 30.13 1.21 -4.27
CA PRO A 133 31.06 0.51 -5.14
C PRO A 133 30.49 -0.85 -5.53
N LEU A 134 30.57 -1.17 -6.82
CA LEU A 134 30.28 -2.50 -7.37
C LEU A 134 31.58 -3.02 -7.99
N GLU A 135 32.32 -3.84 -7.25
CA GLU A 135 33.60 -4.42 -7.69
C GLU A 135 33.37 -5.61 -8.62
N ASN A 136 34.02 -5.59 -9.79
CA ASN A 136 34.13 -6.77 -10.65
C ASN A 136 35.28 -6.62 -11.65
N ASP A 137 36.25 -7.53 -11.58
CA ASP A 137 37.40 -7.59 -12.49
C ASP A 137 37.01 -7.65 -13.99
N LEU A 138 35.83 -8.19 -14.30
CA LEU A 138 35.30 -8.27 -15.67
C LEU A 138 35.12 -6.89 -16.30
N PHE A 139 34.92 -5.81 -15.52
CA PHE A 139 34.86 -4.47 -16.08
C PHE A 139 36.18 -4.10 -16.78
N MET A 140 37.30 -4.37 -16.12
CA MET A 140 38.62 -4.05 -16.65
C MET A 140 39.05 -5.02 -17.75
N GLU A 141 38.71 -6.30 -17.64
CA GLU A 141 38.92 -7.30 -18.71
C GLU A 141 38.23 -6.84 -20.01
N LYS A 142 36.94 -6.46 -19.95
CA LYS A 142 36.21 -6.02 -21.13
C LYS A 142 36.73 -4.72 -21.71
N LEU A 143 37.21 -3.81 -20.86
CA LEU A 143 37.81 -2.58 -21.33
C LEU A 143 39.18 -2.81 -22.02
N GLN A 144 39.97 -3.77 -21.52
CA GLN A 144 41.22 -4.20 -22.16
C GLN A 144 40.98 -4.92 -23.49
N GLU A 145 39.97 -5.78 -23.58
CA GLU A 145 39.55 -6.41 -24.83
C GLU A 145 39.22 -5.35 -25.89
N GLU A 146 38.46 -4.31 -25.51
CA GLU A 146 38.12 -3.22 -26.43
C GLU A 146 39.35 -2.41 -26.85
N ALA A 147 40.27 -2.13 -25.92
CA ALA A 147 41.54 -1.47 -26.24
C ALA A 147 42.37 -2.28 -27.25
N ALA A 148 42.44 -3.61 -27.08
CA ALA A 148 43.12 -4.50 -28.01
C ALA A 148 42.42 -4.54 -29.38
N ASN A 149 41.09 -4.48 -29.42
CA ASN A 149 40.32 -4.42 -30.67
C ASN A 149 40.57 -3.12 -31.45
N LEU A 150 40.57 -1.97 -30.76
CA LEU A 150 40.91 -0.68 -31.37
C LEU A 150 42.34 -0.68 -31.92
N SER A 151 43.30 -1.19 -31.14
CA SER A 151 44.69 -1.30 -31.58
C SER A 151 44.84 -2.20 -32.82
N ARG A 152 44.12 -3.32 -32.88
CA ARG A 152 44.17 -4.25 -34.04
C ARG A 152 43.49 -3.68 -35.28
N SER A 153 42.44 -2.89 -35.11
CA SER A 153 41.67 -2.31 -36.23
C SER A 153 42.30 -1.02 -36.79
N GLY A 154 43.31 -0.46 -36.12
CA GLY A 154 43.94 0.80 -36.52
C GLY A 154 43.05 2.03 -36.32
N ILE A 155 41.95 1.89 -35.59
CA ILE A 155 41.04 2.98 -35.26
C ILE A 155 41.63 3.81 -34.12
N ILE A 156 41.76 5.13 -34.34
CA ILE A 156 42.15 6.06 -33.28
C ILE A 156 40.91 6.37 -32.44
N GLY A 157 40.90 5.91 -31.18
CA GLY A 157 39.78 6.11 -30.26
C GLY A 157 40.17 5.82 -28.81
N THR A 158 39.32 6.24 -27.87
CA THR A 158 39.43 5.82 -26.47
C THR A 158 38.59 4.56 -26.26
N PRO A 159 39.12 3.50 -25.64
CA PRO A 159 38.33 2.30 -25.38
C PRO A 159 37.22 2.62 -24.39
N TYR A 160 36.03 2.07 -24.66
CA TYR A 160 34.89 2.18 -23.77
C TYR A 160 34.02 0.92 -23.83
N ILE A 161 33.47 0.53 -22.69
CA ILE A 161 32.45 -0.52 -22.57
C ILE A 161 31.09 0.12 -22.31
N ARG A 162 30.03 -0.40 -22.93
CA ARG A 162 28.67 0.08 -22.69
C ARG A 162 27.99 -0.86 -21.70
N LEU A 163 27.61 -0.31 -20.54
CA LEU A 163 26.96 -1.04 -19.46
C LEU A 163 25.50 -0.59 -19.33
N GLY A 164 24.61 -1.56 -19.12
CA GLY A 164 23.26 -1.30 -18.63
C GLY A 164 23.28 -1.19 -17.11
N ILE A 165 22.77 -0.09 -16.57
CA ILE A 165 22.65 0.12 -15.12
C ILE A 165 21.18 0.21 -14.79
N HIS A 166 20.75 -0.66 -13.89
CA HIS A 166 19.38 -0.73 -13.38
C HIS A 166 19.41 -0.43 -11.90
N ILE A 167 18.73 0.64 -11.48
CA ILE A 167 18.68 1.08 -10.09
C ILE A 167 17.23 1.08 -9.65
N VAL A 168 16.94 0.43 -8.53
CA VAL A 168 15.63 0.47 -7.89
C VAL A 168 15.79 0.94 -6.46
N TRP A 169 14.98 1.91 -6.03
CA TRP A 169 15.04 2.44 -4.67
C TRP A 169 13.64 2.83 -4.19
N THR A 170 13.54 3.10 -2.89
CA THR A 170 12.37 3.65 -2.23
C THR A 170 12.70 5.08 -1.79
N SER A 171 11.87 6.05 -2.18
CA SER A 171 12.05 7.45 -1.78
C SER A 171 11.80 7.66 -0.28
N GLU A 172 12.18 8.82 0.25
CA GLU A 172 11.89 9.19 1.66
C GLU A 172 10.40 9.14 1.99
N LEU A 173 9.54 9.36 0.99
CA LEU A 173 8.08 9.30 1.11
C LEU A 173 7.51 7.88 0.94
N GLY A 174 8.37 6.86 0.76
CA GLY A 174 7.95 5.46 0.64
C GLY A 174 7.58 5.03 -0.79
N VAL A 175 7.89 5.84 -1.80
CA VAL A 175 7.54 5.54 -3.19
C VAL A 175 8.62 4.69 -3.83
N ARG A 176 8.26 3.53 -4.40
CA ARG A 176 9.20 2.71 -5.17
C ARG A 176 9.48 3.37 -6.53
N ARG A 177 10.76 3.53 -6.86
CA ARG A 177 11.27 4.18 -8.08
C ARG A 177 12.27 3.28 -8.80
N THR A 178 12.39 3.47 -10.11
CA THR A 178 13.34 2.76 -10.97
C THR A 178 14.07 3.77 -11.85
N CYS A 179 15.32 3.47 -12.20
CA CYS A 179 16.11 4.19 -13.18
C CYS A 179 16.89 3.16 -13.99
N ASP A 180 16.74 3.22 -15.32
CA ASP A 180 17.37 2.31 -16.26
C ASP A 180 18.13 3.13 -17.29
N CYS A 181 19.43 2.91 -17.40
CA CYS A 181 20.26 3.64 -18.36
C CYS A 181 21.32 2.76 -19.02
N GLN A 182 21.78 3.20 -20.18
CA GLN A 182 22.91 2.61 -20.90
C GLN A 182 24.02 3.64 -20.95
N GLN A 183 25.14 3.36 -20.29
CA GLN A 183 26.23 4.31 -20.12
C GLN A 183 27.56 3.71 -20.60
N GLY A 184 28.32 4.49 -21.38
CA GLY A 184 29.66 4.10 -21.81
C GLY A 184 30.72 4.49 -20.79
N PHE A 185 31.52 3.54 -20.31
CA PHE A 185 32.63 3.74 -19.38
C PHE A 185 33.96 3.48 -20.07
N GLY A 186 34.96 4.32 -19.83
CA GLY A 186 36.33 4.11 -20.30
C GLY A 186 37.31 4.53 -19.22
N TYR A 187 38.61 4.51 -19.50
CA TYR A 187 39.65 4.89 -18.53
C TYR A 187 39.59 6.36 -18.06
N ALA A 188 38.75 7.20 -18.67
CA ALA A 188 38.61 8.61 -18.33
C ALA A 188 37.56 8.85 -17.22
N LYS A 189 37.89 9.76 -16.29
CA LYS A 189 37.13 10.07 -15.05
C LYS A 189 35.71 10.61 -15.28
N ARG A 190 34.83 10.19 -14.36
CA ARG A 190 33.46 10.64 -14.01
C ARG A 190 32.54 11.01 -15.18
N LYS A 191 31.53 10.17 -15.43
CA LYS A 191 30.41 10.50 -16.33
C LYS A 191 29.14 10.66 -15.51
N LYS A 192 28.46 11.81 -15.65
CA LYS A 192 27.14 12.00 -15.04
C LYS A 192 26.15 11.12 -15.80
N VAL A 193 25.49 10.21 -15.11
CA VAL A 193 24.29 9.55 -15.66
C VAL A 193 23.18 10.59 -15.55
N LEU A 194 22.58 10.96 -16.68
CA LEU A 194 21.55 12.01 -16.71
C LEU A 194 20.18 11.43 -16.37
N SER A 195 19.40 12.30 -15.72
CA SER A 195 18.03 12.16 -15.19
C SER A 195 17.09 11.23 -15.94
#